data_AF-A0A3P8CJH8-F1
#
_entry.id   AF-A0A3P8CJH8-F1
#
_cell.length_a   1.000
_cell.length_b   1.000
_cell.length_c   1.000
_cell.angle_alpha   90.00
_cell.angle_beta   90.00
_cell.angle_gamma   90.00
#
_symmetry.space_group_name_H-M   'P 1'
#
loop_
_entity.id
_entity.type
_entity.pdbx_description
1 polymer ?
#
loop_
_entity_poly.entity_id
_entity_poly.type
_entity_poly.pdbx_seq_one_letter_code
_entity_poly.pdbx_strand_id
1 'polypeptide(L)'
;MQTLGDLQAPVGEKSRPHQYNIFSGFANFYSCLGPQNIRFCLGLIGLVGSGKSPQDAYSYEGFLADWRFKCGAGFFAVYENTTLTSCTQSTYVNYNPEMGIQFDAYKKNVTADSAHACGYAQNLMDSLGSIYRNGACRGSTADDAQWYGCQSAREYTNAQFRHCQHSTTCKPRLLN
;
A
#
# COMPACT_ATOMS: atom_id res chain seq x y z
N MET A 1 20.63 -2.99 -0.44
CA MET A 1 19.34 -2.29 -0.46
C MET A 1 18.46 -3.10 -1.40
N GLN A 2 17.70 -4.06 -0.87
CA GLN A 2 16.83 -4.92 -1.69
C GLN A 2 15.76 -4.03 -2.32
N THR A 3 15.75 -3.97 -3.64
CA THR A 3 14.74 -3.30 -4.42
C THR A 3 13.47 -4.16 -4.41
N LEU A 4 12.32 -3.53 -4.65
CA LEU A 4 11.00 -4.16 -4.76
C LEU A 4 10.90 -5.28 -5.83
N GLY A 5 11.99 -5.61 -6.55
CA GLY A 5 12.08 -6.66 -7.55
C GLY A 5 12.43 -8.06 -7.02
N ASP A 6 12.87 -8.22 -5.77
CA ASP A 6 13.41 -9.51 -5.28
C ASP A 6 12.36 -10.47 -4.68
N LEU A 7 11.08 -10.13 -4.75
CA LEU A 7 9.96 -11.03 -4.39
C LEU A 7 9.27 -11.59 -5.64
N GLN A 8 10.04 -12.15 -6.56
CA GLN A 8 9.51 -12.97 -7.65
C GLN A 8 9.18 -14.37 -7.15
N ALA A 9 7.90 -14.73 -7.16
CA ALA A 9 7.45 -16.12 -7.06
C ALA A 9 6.71 -16.52 -8.35
N PRO A 10 6.81 -17.79 -8.78
CA PRO A 10 6.45 -18.23 -10.12
C PRO A 10 4.93 -18.20 -10.35
N VAL A 11 4.56 -17.87 -11.59
CA VAL A 11 3.19 -17.86 -12.07
C VAL A 11 2.75 -19.30 -12.35
N GLY A 12 1.71 -19.74 -11.64
CA GLY A 12 1.02 -20.98 -11.95
C GLY A 12 0.65 -21.76 -10.70
N GLU A 13 -0.66 -21.90 -10.48
CA GLU A 13 -1.29 -22.87 -9.58
C GLU A 13 -1.43 -22.46 -8.09
N LYS A 14 -2.69 -22.12 -7.74
CA LYS A 14 -3.22 -21.72 -6.42
C LYS A 14 -2.83 -20.33 -5.93
N SER A 15 -3.69 -19.34 -6.21
CA SER A 15 -3.63 -17.95 -5.71
C SER A 15 -4.00 -17.78 -4.22
N ARG A 16 -4.57 -18.81 -3.57
CA ARG A 16 -5.01 -18.77 -2.15
C ARG A 16 -3.90 -19.00 -1.10
N PRO A 17 -2.93 -19.92 -1.26
CA PRO A 17 -1.87 -20.15 -0.29
C PRO A 17 -0.82 -19.03 -0.24
N HIS A 18 -0.52 -18.38 -1.38
CA HIS A 18 0.56 -17.39 -1.45
C HIS A 18 0.28 -16.09 -0.68
N GLN A 19 -0.91 -15.50 -0.82
CA GLN A 19 -1.29 -14.31 -0.05
C GLN A 19 -1.34 -14.59 1.45
N TYR A 20 -1.89 -15.74 1.84
CA TYR A 20 -1.92 -16.19 3.22
C TYR A 20 -0.51 -16.32 3.83
N ASN A 21 0.45 -16.86 3.08
CA ASN A 21 1.84 -16.98 3.54
C ASN A 21 2.52 -15.62 3.71
N ILE A 22 2.26 -14.66 2.82
CA ILE A 22 2.79 -13.29 2.93
C ILE A 22 2.20 -12.60 4.16
N PHE A 23 0.88 -12.71 4.38
CA PHE A 23 0.22 -12.08 5.53
C PHE A 23 0.60 -12.74 6.86
N SER A 24 0.77 -14.07 6.86
CA SER A 24 1.31 -14.82 8.00
C SER A 24 2.76 -14.42 8.29
N GLY A 25 3.57 -14.21 7.26
CA GLY A 25 4.94 -13.69 7.38
C GLY A 25 4.97 -12.28 7.99
N PHE A 26 4.08 -11.39 7.53
CA PHE A 26 3.96 -10.05 8.08
C PHE A 26 3.47 -10.07 9.54
N ALA A 27 2.48 -10.91 9.87
CA ALA A 27 2.03 -11.10 11.25
C ALA A 27 3.16 -11.64 12.16
N ASN A 28 3.93 -12.62 11.67
CA ASN A 28 5.09 -13.17 12.38
C ASN A 28 6.20 -12.13 12.57
N PHE A 29 6.45 -11.28 11.57
CA PHE A 29 7.39 -10.16 11.70
C PHE A 29 6.98 -9.20 12.82
N TYR A 30 5.71 -8.78 12.83
CA TYR A 30 5.18 -7.91 13.89
C TYR A 30 5.20 -8.59 15.27
N SER A 31 4.90 -9.88 15.33
CA SER A 31 4.94 -10.67 16.56
C SER A 31 6.36 -10.86 17.09
N CYS A 32 7.35 -11.04 16.20
CA CYS A 32 8.75 -11.26 16.56
C CYS A 32 9.41 -9.97 17.07
N LEU A 33 9.17 -8.83 16.41
CA LEU A 33 9.63 -7.54 16.93
C LEU A 33 8.92 -7.15 18.23
N GLY A 34 7.62 -7.43 18.32
CA GLY A 34 6.79 -6.98 19.43
C GLY A 34 6.43 -5.49 19.33
N PRO A 35 5.31 -5.09 19.94
CA PRO A 35 4.70 -3.76 19.73
C PRO A 35 5.58 -2.59 20.18
N GLN A 36 6.45 -2.80 21.18
CA GLN A 36 7.39 -1.79 21.65
C GLN A 36 8.48 -1.52 20.61
N ASN A 37 9.16 -2.58 20.14
CA ASN A 37 10.28 -2.41 19.21
C ASN A 37 9.84 -1.96 17.81
N ILE A 38 8.60 -2.25 17.39
CA ILE A 38 8.07 -1.69 16.14
C ILE A 38 8.12 -0.16 16.15
N ARG A 39 7.68 0.49 17.22
CA ARG A 39 7.69 1.95 17.29
C ARG A 39 9.10 2.51 17.44
N PHE A 40 9.94 1.86 18.24
CA PHE A 40 11.29 2.34 18.52
C PHE A 40 12.32 2.03 17.43
N CYS A 41 12.11 0.99 16.61
CA CYS A 41 13.04 0.58 15.55
C CYS A 41 12.53 0.93 14.15
N LEU A 42 11.22 0.78 13.91
CA LEU A 42 10.62 0.95 12.59
C LEU A 42 9.71 2.19 12.48
N GLY A 43 9.45 2.86 13.61
CA GLY A 43 8.80 4.17 13.61
C GLY A 43 9.77 5.26 13.17
N LEU A 44 9.22 6.42 12.84
CA LEU A 44 9.97 7.58 12.34
C LEU A 44 11.20 7.90 13.19
N ILE A 45 11.01 8.01 14.52
CA ILE A 45 12.07 8.38 15.48
C ILE A 45 13.18 7.32 15.48
N GLY A 46 12.82 6.05 15.42
CA GLY A 46 13.77 4.94 15.39
C GLY A 46 14.61 4.92 14.13
N LEU A 47 13.96 5.06 12.98
CA LEU A 47 14.63 5.06 11.68
C LEU A 47 15.55 6.27 11.54
N VAL A 48 15.09 7.48 11.89
CA VAL A 48 15.91 8.69 11.88
C VAL A 48 17.07 8.56 12.87
N GLY A 49 16.81 8.06 14.09
CA GLY A 49 17.85 7.78 15.09
C GLY A 49 18.90 6.76 14.64
N SER A 50 18.54 5.85 13.72
CA SER A 50 19.46 4.90 13.07
C SER A 50 20.20 5.46 11.84
N GLY A 51 20.06 6.76 11.55
CA GLY A 51 20.74 7.43 10.45
C GLY A 51 20.01 7.38 9.10
N LYS A 52 18.74 6.95 9.07
CA LYS A 52 17.91 7.07 7.85
C LYS A 52 17.53 8.53 7.62
N SER A 53 17.43 8.91 6.34
CA SER A 53 16.85 10.22 6.01
C SER A 53 15.38 10.26 6.49
N PRO A 54 14.85 11.44 6.87
CA PRO A 54 13.44 11.58 7.20
C PRO A 54 12.53 11.04 6.08
N GLN A 55 12.93 11.23 4.82
CA GLN A 55 12.17 10.76 3.67
C GLN A 55 12.11 9.23 3.58
N ASP A 56 13.22 8.55 3.84
CA ASP A 56 13.24 7.08 3.91
C ASP A 56 12.41 6.59 5.10
N ALA A 57 12.52 7.27 6.25
CA ALA A 57 11.75 6.92 7.45
C ALA A 57 10.24 7.02 7.20
N TYR A 58 9.78 8.11 6.59
CA TYR A 58 8.38 8.29 6.19
C TYR A 58 7.93 7.24 5.16
N SER A 59 8.80 6.91 4.20
CA SER A 59 8.50 5.90 3.19
C SER A 59 8.32 4.51 3.82
N TYR A 60 9.15 4.17 4.81
CA TYR A 60 9.04 2.93 5.57
C TYR A 60 7.76 2.89 6.40
N GLU A 61 7.43 3.97 7.11
CA GLU A 61 6.20 4.04 7.92
C GLU A 61 4.95 3.90 7.05
N GLY A 62 4.91 4.60 5.92
CA GLY A 62 3.82 4.48 4.94
C GLY A 62 3.72 3.07 4.38
N PHE A 63 4.84 2.45 4.02
CA PHE A 63 4.86 1.07 3.53
C PHE A 63 4.27 0.10 4.57
N LEU A 64 4.67 0.22 5.84
CA LEU A 64 4.14 -0.62 6.91
C LEU A 64 2.63 -0.41 7.13
N ALA A 65 2.14 0.83 7.02
CA ALA A 65 0.71 1.14 7.12
C ALA A 65 -0.10 0.53 5.97
N ASP A 66 0.38 0.68 4.73
CA ASP A 66 -0.22 0.07 3.54
C ASP A 66 -0.29 -1.46 3.68
N TRP A 67 0.81 -2.10 4.08
CA TRP A 67 0.83 -3.55 4.29
C TRP A 67 -0.09 -3.99 5.42
N ARG A 68 -0.19 -3.22 6.52
CA ARG A 68 -1.15 -3.50 7.59
C ARG A 68 -2.59 -3.46 7.08
N PHE A 69 -2.92 -2.52 6.20
CA PHE A 69 -4.23 -2.49 5.55
C PHE A 69 -4.45 -3.70 4.64
N LYS A 70 -3.51 -3.99 3.74
CA LYS A 70 -3.60 -5.11 2.80
C LYS A 70 -3.72 -6.46 3.50
N CYS A 71 -3.03 -6.65 4.63
CA CYS A 71 -3.10 -7.86 5.45
C CYS A 71 -4.30 -7.88 6.42
N GLY A 72 -4.99 -6.75 6.59
CA GLY A 72 -6.07 -6.56 7.56
C GLY A 72 -7.39 -6.23 6.87
N ALA A 73 -7.91 -5.02 7.09
CA ALA A 73 -9.20 -4.59 6.54
C ALA A 73 -9.30 -4.73 5.02
N GLY A 74 -8.20 -4.47 4.30
CA GLY A 74 -8.13 -4.64 2.84
C GLY A 74 -8.26 -6.10 2.41
N PHE A 75 -7.67 -7.04 3.16
CA PHE A 75 -7.82 -8.46 2.90
C PHE A 75 -9.28 -8.89 3.01
N PHE A 76 -9.94 -8.57 4.13
CA PHE A 76 -11.34 -8.92 4.33
C PHE A 76 -12.26 -8.29 3.28
N ALA A 77 -11.94 -7.08 2.80
CA ALA A 77 -12.72 -6.43 1.76
C ALA A 77 -12.70 -7.17 0.41
N VAL A 78 -11.63 -7.92 0.11
CA VAL A 78 -11.49 -8.65 -1.17
C VAL A 78 -11.70 -10.16 -1.03
N TYR A 79 -11.44 -10.73 0.15
CA TYR A 79 -11.34 -12.17 0.39
C TYR A 79 -12.58 -12.98 -0.03
N GLU A 80 -13.77 -12.45 0.24
CA GLU A 80 -15.03 -13.14 -0.07
C GLU A 80 -15.34 -13.17 -1.57
N ASN A 81 -14.74 -12.27 -2.36
CA ASN A 81 -14.89 -12.21 -3.80
C ASN A 81 -13.61 -12.72 -4.49
N THR A 82 -13.64 -13.98 -4.94
CA THR A 82 -12.48 -14.65 -5.56
C THR A 82 -12.00 -13.93 -6.83
N THR A 83 -12.91 -13.37 -7.62
CA THR A 83 -12.58 -12.58 -8.81
C THR A 83 -11.83 -11.31 -8.42
N LEU A 84 -12.35 -10.54 -7.46
CA LEU A 84 -11.69 -9.34 -6.94
C LEU A 84 -10.33 -9.66 -6.31
N THR A 85 -10.24 -10.73 -5.52
CA THR A 85 -8.98 -11.21 -4.93
C THR A 85 -7.95 -11.51 -6.02
N SER A 86 -8.31 -12.30 -7.03
CA SER A 86 -7.39 -12.69 -8.11
C SER A 86 -6.93 -11.49 -8.96
N CYS A 87 -7.85 -10.57 -9.27
CA CYS A 87 -7.52 -9.43 -10.11
C CYS A 87 -6.68 -8.40 -9.35
N THR A 88 -6.94 -8.16 -8.07
CA THR A 88 -6.13 -7.23 -7.24
C THR A 88 -4.71 -7.78 -7.04
N GLN A 89 -4.56 -9.09 -6.82
CA GLN A 89 -3.24 -9.76 -6.82
C GLN A 89 -2.52 -9.59 -8.16
N SER A 90 -3.20 -9.90 -9.26
CA SER A 90 -2.65 -9.79 -10.61
C SER A 90 -2.23 -8.36 -10.94
N THR A 91 -3.05 -7.37 -10.56
CA THR A 91 -2.69 -5.96 -10.72
C THR A 91 -1.45 -5.60 -9.90
N TYR A 92 -1.35 -6.05 -8.64
CA TYR A 92 -0.19 -5.77 -7.81
C TYR A 92 1.12 -6.30 -8.42
N VAL A 93 1.09 -7.51 -8.99
CA VAL A 93 2.26 -8.15 -9.61
C VAL A 93 2.60 -7.51 -10.95
N ASN A 94 1.62 -7.37 -11.84
CA ASN A 94 1.87 -6.96 -13.23
C ASN A 94 2.05 -5.46 -13.41
N TYR A 95 1.52 -4.64 -12.49
CA TYR A 95 1.61 -3.18 -12.55
C TYR A 95 2.49 -2.61 -11.43
N ASN A 96 3.35 -3.43 -10.82
CA ASN A 96 4.30 -3.01 -9.80
C ASN A 96 5.19 -1.83 -10.26
N PRO A 97 5.77 -1.86 -11.48
CA PRO A 97 6.58 -0.75 -11.99
C PRO A 97 5.78 0.56 -12.08
N GLU A 98 4.55 0.51 -12.59
CA GLU A 98 3.67 1.67 -12.75
C GLU A 98 3.29 2.25 -11.40
N MET A 99 2.98 1.40 -10.41
CA MET A 99 2.74 1.85 -9.03
C MET A 99 4.00 2.50 -8.44
N GLY A 100 5.18 1.91 -8.66
CA GLY A 100 6.46 2.45 -8.21
C GLY A 100 6.70 3.88 -8.70
N ILE A 101 6.41 4.16 -9.97
CA ILE A 101 6.51 5.50 -10.56
C ILE A 101 5.62 6.51 -9.80
N GLN A 102 4.41 6.11 -9.40
CA GLN A 102 3.50 7.00 -8.67
C GLN A 102 4.03 7.29 -7.26
N PHE A 103 4.54 6.28 -6.56
CA PHE A 103 5.18 6.47 -5.25
C PHE A 103 6.42 7.36 -5.34
N ASP A 104 7.24 7.21 -6.38
CA ASP A 104 8.42 8.05 -6.60
C ASP A 104 8.05 9.51 -6.89
N ALA A 105 7.03 9.73 -7.73
CA ALA A 105 6.50 11.06 -7.99
C ALA A 105 5.96 11.71 -6.72
N TYR A 106 5.18 10.98 -5.92
CA TYR A 106 4.68 11.45 -4.63
C TYR A 106 5.83 11.85 -3.70
N LYS A 107 6.80 10.93 -3.47
CA LYS A 107 7.96 11.17 -2.60
C LYS A 107 8.73 12.40 -3.03
N LYS A 108 9.00 12.55 -4.33
CA LYS A 108 9.68 13.72 -4.90
C LYS A 108 8.91 15.01 -4.59
N ASN A 109 7.59 15.01 -4.81
CA ASN A 109 6.77 16.20 -4.63
C ASN A 109 6.66 16.63 -3.16
N VAL A 110 6.41 15.70 -2.23
CA VAL A 110 6.33 16.05 -0.80
C VAL A 110 7.67 16.44 -0.20
N THR A 111 8.78 15.94 -0.76
CA THR A 111 10.13 16.36 -0.37
C THR A 111 10.40 17.79 -0.82
N ALA A 112 10.00 18.13 -2.05
CA ALA A 112 10.19 19.47 -2.61
C ALA A 112 9.25 20.51 -1.96
N ASP A 113 8.02 20.10 -1.65
CA ASP A 113 6.97 20.98 -1.13
C ASP A 113 6.02 20.21 -0.20
N SER A 114 6.33 20.22 1.09
CA SER A 114 5.48 19.56 2.10
C SER A 114 4.21 20.34 2.43
N ALA A 115 4.11 21.63 2.07
CA ALA A 115 2.92 22.45 2.36
C ALA A 115 1.71 21.99 1.54
N HIS A 116 1.95 21.41 0.35
CA HIS A 116 0.91 20.87 -0.52
C HIS A 116 0.77 19.34 -0.43
N ALA A 117 1.29 18.73 0.64
CA ALA A 117 1.31 17.28 0.82
C ALA A 117 -0.05 16.59 0.64
N CYS A 118 -1.16 17.22 1.06
CA CYS A 118 -2.49 16.63 0.91
C CYS A 118 -2.95 16.54 -0.55
N GLY A 119 -2.57 17.52 -1.39
CA GLY A 119 -2.84 17.46 -2.83
C GLY A 119 -2.03 16.34 -3.49
N TYR A 120 -0.76 16.19 -3.12
CA TYR A 120 0.07 15.09 -3.61
C TYR A 120 -0.42 13.72 -3.12
N ALA A 121 -0.93 13.64 -1.89
CA ALA A 121 -1.54 12.43 -1.34
C ALA A 121 -2.80 12.04 -2.13
N GLN A 122 -3.69 13.00 -2.40
CA GLN A 122 -4.87 12.75 -3.24
C GLN A 122 -4.49 12.27 -4.64
N ASN A 123 -3.49 12.90 -5.27
CA ASN A 123 -2.99 12.46 -6.58
C ASN A 123 -2.46 11.02 -6.56
N LEU A 124 -1.71 10.64 -5.51
CA LEU A 124 -1.26 9.25 -5.35
C LEU A 124 -2.44 8.30 -5.19
N MET A 125 -3.42 8.66 -4.35
CA MET A 125 -4.63 7.88 -4.12
C MET A 125 -5.43 7.65 -5.41
N ASP A 126 -5.62 8.69 -6.21
CA ASP A 126 -6.32 8.61 -7.48
C ASP A 126 -5.55 7.79 -8.52
N SER A 127 -4.23 7.97 -8.60
CA SER A 127 -3.36 7.19 -9.50
C SER A 127 -3.39 5.70 -9.16
N LEU A 128 -3.24 5.34 -7.89
CA LEU A 128 -3.28 3.93 -7.46
C LEU A 128 -4.68 3.34 -7.67
N GLY A 129 -5.73 4.07 -7.33
CA GLY A 129 -7.10 3.66 -7.65
C GLY A 129 -7.31 3.43 -9.15
N SER A 130 -6.76 4.31 -10.00
CA SER A 130 -6.83 4.17 -11.46
C SER A 130 -6.08 2.93 -11.98
N ILE A 131 -4.88 2.65 -11.45
CA ILE A 131 -4.13 1.43 -11.82
C ILE A 131 -4.93 0.18 -11.48
N TYR A 132 -5.52 0.10 -10.28
CA TYR A 132 -6.35 -1.05 -9.90
C TYR A 132 -7.64 -1.16 -10.73
N ARG A 133 -8.31 -0.04 -11.01
CA ARG A 133 -9.49 0.00 -11.88
C ARG A 133 -9.19 -0.52 -13.29
N ASN A 134 -8.08 -0.05 -13.87
CA ASN A 134 -7.78 -0.22 -15.28
C ASN A 134 -6.84 -1.40 -15.57
N GLY A 135 -6.22 -1.98 -14.55
CA GLY A 135 -5.38 -3.17 -14.66
C GLY A 135 -6.22 -4.44 -14.85
N ALA A 136 -5.82 -5.51 -14.16
CA ALA A 136 -6.47 -6.83 -14.31
C ALA A 136 -7.94 -6.87 -13.87
N CYS A 137 -8.42 -5.87 -13.10
CA CYS A 137 -9.80 -5.82 -12.59
C CYS A 137 -10.81 -5.13 -13.53
N ARG A 138 -10.36 -4.58 -14.66
CA ARG A 138 -11.17 -3.73 -15.55
C ARG A 138 -12.51 -4.33 -15.99
N GLY A 139 -12.53 -5.65 -16.25
CA GLY A 139 -13.69 -6.33 -16.84
C GLY A 139 -14.69 -6.91 -15.84
N SER A 140 -14.47 -6.78 -14.53
CA SER A 140 -15.27 -7.52 -13.55
C SER A 140 -15.61 -6.73 -12.28
N THR A 141 -14.62 -6.12 -11.65
CA THR A 141 -14.71 -5.58 -10.28
C THR A 141 -14.00 -4.23 -10.18
N ALA A 142 -14.10 -3.44 -11.24
CA ALA A 142 -13.29 -2.24 -11.45
C ALA A 142 -13.45 -1.18 -10.35
N ASP A 143 -14.68 -0.93 -9.86
CA ASP A 143 -14.93 0.06 -8.82
C ASP A 143 -14.45 -0.41 -7.44
N ASP A 144 -14.66 -1.69 -7.11
CA ASP A 144 -14.13 -2.31 -5.88
C ASP A 144 -12.60 -2.30 -5.87
N ALA A 145 -11.99 -2.62 -7.00
CA ALA A 145 -10.54 -2.57 -7.18
C ALA A 145 -10.02 -1.13 -7.08
N GLN A 146 -10.73 -0.15 -7.67
CA GLN A 146 -10.40 1.26 -7.53
C GLN A 146 -10.38 1.69 -6.07
N TRP A 147 -11.42 1.33 -5.31
CA TRP A 147 -11.47 1.61 -3.88
C TRP A 147 -10.29 0.98 -3.15
N TYR A 148 -9.98 -0.30 -3.44
CA TYR A 148 -8.88 -1.02 -2.79
C TYR A 148 -7.52 -0.34 -3.02
N GLY A 149 -7.20 0.00 -4.29
CA GLY A 149 -5.97 0.71 -4.64
C GLY A 149 -5.88 2.09 -3.98
N CYS A 150 -7.01 2.81 -3.94
CA CYS A 150 -7.08 4.12 -3.30
C CYS A 150 -6.86 4.04 -1.77
N GLN A 151 -7.51 3.10 -1.08
CA GLN A 151 -7.33 2.96 0.37
C GLN A 151 -5.90 2.54 0.73
N SER A 152 -5.29 1.65 -0.07
CA SER A 152 -3.87 1.29 0.08
C SER A 152 -2.95 2.53 0.07
N ALA A 153 -3.13 3.42 -0.91
CA ALA A 153 -2.39 4.69 -0.98
C ALA A 153 -2.77 5.67 0.15
N ARG A 154 -4.03 5.68 0.59
CA ARG A 154 -4.48 6.50 1.71
C ARG A 154 -3.78 6.12 3.01
N GLU A 155 -3.65 4.83 3.30
CA GLU A 155 -2.95 4.34 4.49
C GLU A 155 -1.46 4.68 4.44
N TYR A 156 -0.84 4.55 3.27
CA TYR A 156 0.55 4.96 3.05
C TYR A 156 0.79 6.44 3.34
N THR A 157 -0.08 7.32 2.83
CA THR A 157 0.09 8.78 2.92
C THR A 157 -0.32 9.34 4.28
N ASN A 158 -1.39 8.82 4.88
CA ASN A 158 -1.84 9.25 6.21
C ASN A 158 -0.87 8.88 7.33
N ALA A 159 -0.06 7.83 7.13
CA ALA A 159 1.02 7.52 8.06
C ALA A 159 2.04 8.67 8.16
N GLN A 160 2.28 9.37 7.05
CA GLN A 160 3.25 10.47 6.96
C GLN A 160 2.61 11.82 7.28
N PHE A 161 1.41 12.07 6.74
CA PHE A 161 0.70 13.34 6.87
C PHE A 161 -0.71 13.11 7.40
N ARG A 162 -0.85 12.75 8.68
CA ARG A 162 -2.15 12.46 9.33
C ARG A 162 -3.19 13.56 9.14
N HIS A 163 -2.77 14.82 9.12
CA HIS A 163 -3.68 15.95 8.93
C HIS A 163 -4.41 15.91 7.57
N CYS A 164 -3.85 15.23 6.56
CA CYS A 164 -4.48 15.08 5.25
C CYS A 164 -5.68 14.13 5.25
N GLN A 165 -5.88 13.30 6.29
CA GLN A 165 -6.97 12.33 6.35
C GLN A 165 -8.37 12.96 6.20
N HIS A 166 -8.52 14.21 6.62
CA HIS A 166 -9.78 14.96 6.54
C HIS A 166 -10.01 15.61 5.17
N SER A 167 -8.96 15.75 4.36
CA SER A 167 -9.00 16.44 3.07
C SER A 167 -8.93 15.46 1.89
N THR A 168 -8.39 14.26 2.10
CA THR A 168 -8.27 13.23 1.06
C THR A 168 -9.43 12.25 1.11
N THR A 169 -9.91 11.84 -0.06
CA THR A 169 -11.06 10.94 -0.20
C THR A 169 -10.81 9.87 -1.25
N CYS A 170 -11.40 8.69 -1.02
CA CYS A 170 -11.50 7.64 -2.03
C CYS A 170 -12.93 7.55 -2.53
N LYS A 171 -13.09 7.19 -3.82
CA LYS A 171 -14.41 6.82 -4.33
C LYS A 171 -14.98 5.67 -3.50
N PRO A 172 -16.25 5.72 -3.05
CA PRO A 172 -16.85 4.67 -2.26
C PRO A 172 -16.98 3.37 -3.07
N ARG A 173 -17.00 2.25 -2.36
CA ARG A 173 -17.27 0.93 -2.91
C ARG A 173 -18.74 0.85 -3.36
N LEU A 174 -19.01 0.21 -4.51
CA LEU A 174 -20.37 -0.16 -4.89
C LEU A 174 -20.71 -1.48 -4.19
N LEU A 175 -21.37 -1.41 -3.05
CA LEU A 175 -21.91 -2.59 -2.38
C LEU A 175 -23.12 -3.08 -3.18
N ASN A 176 -22.93 -4.13 -3.99
CA ASN A 176 -24.02 -4.89 -4.61
C ASN A 176 -24.39 -6.06 -3.70
#